data_AF-A0A924MTR7-F1
#
_entry.id   AF-A0A924MTR7-F1
#
_cell.length_a   1.000
_cell.length_b   1.000
_cell.length_c   1.000
_cell.angle_alpha   90.00
_cell.angle_beta   90.00
_cell.angle_gamma   90.00
#
_symmetry.space_group_name_H-M   'P 1'
#
loop_
_entity.id
_entity.type
_entity.pdbx_description
1 polymer ?
#
loop_
_entity_poly.entity_id
_entity_poly.type
_entity_poly.pdbx_seq_one_letter_code
_entity_poly.pdbx_strand_id
1 'polypeptide(L)'
;MSEDFKPGTRPLLRLAGLDAVRAFVSRAEETHVIWTAVVALMLRLYQEPDAKVRRESGPTDSQVVAALRVVLGENFGGESADYTSWALVRYGCRQKPTMAALHPWEGLMFEWQQRRASAPRIALMLRDAGLVKPLKPASLESLDGWVTAPVKALGEATEIIEALFSERLVSYNLHDDGTTPAHDTLFGGLVASLLPQGRLQQLRQTLVRGDERATWHVEYTFEDETAVFEATASGSALDVDSVMGGVDALVERIGRPERVYRLAPGRYNNGETGVFVLADASRFPEIAWRLRLPLLRSPSVADLPAGIPTAAPEPLRVGARPMAPRPPSPAVAAAAREAAQDDVAVATGPGATAPMSLLESQFITVMPPSSGPVERAADPSMKQLINALRRSFGAGRLLQGGRWMKQVRSEPPAWMTASGDPVRIFYEKQETLFRKGRIGWGALVQADDGVFAPGQDDLPGVLVYSEDDHFDARPMELAAIGARLLEFKAAGGASDLARFAQGVRNDTGRPLGVTVPAALSAKEPLLSSFVAIRAHLPEGILAGTWFPVLIHPSSVVPMIVPSTFWPPAMLQAWNERRMMLAAAV
;
A
#
# COMPACT_ATOMS: atom_id res chain seq x y z
N MET A 1 7.38 25.73 18.21
CA MET A 1 8.63 26.43 17.83
C MET A 1 9.28 25.58 16.76
N SER A 2 9.66 26.17 15.62
CA SER A 2 10.36 25.42 14.58
C SER A 2 11.76 25.05 15.08
N GLU A 3 12.17 23.81 14.85
CA GLU A 3 13.52 23.36 15.20
C GLU A 3 14.50 23.67 14.07
N ASP A 4 15.75 23.94 14.42
CA ASP A 4 16.82 24.06 13.45
C ASP A 4 17.33 22.68 13.00
N PHE A 5 17.70 22.62 11.72
CA PHE A 5 18.32 21.46 11.09
C PHE A 5 19.62 21.09 11.79
N LYS A 6 19.90 19.79 11.88
CA LYS A 6 21.24 19.32 12.21
C LYS A 6 22.25 19.87 11.19
N PRO A 7 23.51 20.11 11.60
CA PRO A 7 24.51 20.74 10.76
C PRO A 7 24.71 20.07 9.39
N GLY A 8 24.61 18.75 9.30
CA GLY A 8 24.71 18.00 8.05
C GLY A 8 23.52 18.12 7.10
N THR A 9 22.32 18.41 7.61
CA THR A 9 21.08 18.36 6.82
C THR A 9 21.02 19.50 5.78
N ARG A 10 21.37 20.75 6.16
CA ARG A 10 21.32 21.89 5.23
C ARG A 10 22.28 21.74 4.03
N PRO A 11 23.56 21.35 4.21
CA PRO A 11 24.43 21.02 3.09
C PRO A 11 23.86 19.95 2.16
N LEU A 12 23.26 18.89 2.72
CA LEU A 12 22.64 17.84 1.92
C LEU A 12 21.48 18.36 1.07
N LEU A 13 20.61 19.19 1.64
CA LEU A 13 19.48 19.80 0.93
C LEU A 13 19.94 20.69 -0.24
N ARG A 14 20.99 21.49 -0.01
CA ARG A 14 21.58 22.32 -1.07
C ARG A 14 22.08 21.48 -2.23
N LEU A 15 22.83 20.42 -1.93
CA LEU A 15 23.33 19.50 -2.95
C LEU A 15 22.18 18.82 -3.70
N ALA A 16 21.05 18.55 -3.01
CA ALA A 16 19.84 18.00 -3.60
C ALA A 16 18.97 19.04 -4.35
N GLY A 17 19.33 20.33 -4.35
CA GLY A 17 18.53 21.41 -4.97
C GLY A 17 17.25 21.74 -4.21
N LEU A 18 17.22 21.50 -2.89
CA LEU A 18 16.08 21.69 -2.00
C LEU A 18 16.30 22.85 -1.01
N ASP A 19 17.10 23.85 -1.38
CA ASP A 19 17.46 25.01 -0.54
C ASP A 19 16.26 25.83 -0.05
N ALA A 20 15.12 25.74 -0.74
CA ALA A 20 13.91 26.46 -0.38
C ALA A 20 13.27 25.95 0.94
N VAL A 21 13.64 24.74 1.41
CA VAL A 21 13.15 24.18 2.67
C VAL A 21 13.83 24.90 3.85
N ARG A 22 13.12 25.84 4.46
CA ARG A 22 13.70 26.74 5.49
C ARG A 22 13.66 26.19 6.92
N ALA A 23 12.71 25.32 7.24
CA ALA A 23 12.46 24.89 8.61
C ALA A 23 11.61 23.61 8.66
N PHE A 24 11.53 22.99 9.85
CA PHE A 24 10.64 21.86 10.15
C PHE A 24 10.00 22.00 11.54
N VAL A 25 8.95 21.24 11.79
CA VAL A 25 8.12 21.27 13.01
C VAL A 25 8.53 20.20 14.03
N SER A 26 9.08 19.06 13.58
CA SER A 26 9.59 17.99 14.47
C SER A 26 10.74 17.17 13.88
N ARG A 27 11.53 16.49 14.71
CA ARG A 27 12.62 15.60 14.23
C ARG A 27 12.17 14.51 13.24
N ALA A 28 10.92 14.08 13.31
CA ALA A 28 10.34 13.17 12.32
C ALA A 28 10.22 13.83 10.93
N GLU A 29 9.93 15.13 10.87
CA GLU A 29 9.92 15.88 9.62
C GLU A 29 11.33 16.12 9.09
N GLU A 30 12.32 16.37 9.95
CA GLU A 30 13.73 16.42 9.51
C GLU A 30 14.14 15.09 8.86
N THR A 31 13.70 13.96 9.42
CA THR A 31 13.95 12.63 8.85
C THR A 31 13.37 12.51 7.44
N HIS A 32 12.14 12.98 7.24
CA HIS A 32 11.46 13.00 5.94
C HIS A 32 12.16 13.92 4.93
N VAL A 33 12.64 15.08 5.39
CA VAL A 33 13.39 16.03 4.56
C VAL A 33 14.73 15.44 4.12
N ILE A 34 15.45 14.76 5.02
CA ILE A 34 16.67 14.00 4.69
C ILE A 34 16.35 12.93 3.66
N TRP A 35 15.31 12.12 3.88
CA TRP A 35 14.88 11.09 2.92
C TRP A 35 14.62 11.69 1.53
N THR A 36 13.89 12.81 1.46
CA THR A 36 13.59 13.50 0.20
C THR A 36 14.87 13.94 -0.52
N ALA A 37 15.83 14.49 0.21
CA ALA A 37 17.12 14.90 -0.34
C ALA A 37 17.94 13.70 -0.86
N VAL A 38 17.99 12.61 -0.10
CA VAL A 38 18.66 11.36 -0.49
C VAL A 38 18.04 10.83 -1.78
N VAL A 39 16.71 10.73 -1.88
CA VAL A 39 16.01 10.27 -3.09
C VAL A 39 16.31 11.15 -4.29
N ALA A 40 16.27 12.47 -4.15
CA ALA A 40 16.62 13.38 -5.23
C ALA A 40 18.06 13.15 -5.75
N LEU A 41 19.02 12.94 -4.84
CA LEU A 41 20.42 12.65 -5.20
C LEU A 41 20.58 11.29 -5.89
N MET A 42 19.83 10.26 -5.48
CA MET A 42 19.87 8.96 -6.14
C MET A 42 19.17 8.97 -7.50
N LEU A 43 18.06 9.69 -7.65
CA LEU A 43 17.41 9.82 -8.95
C LEU A 43 18.36 10.43 -9.99
N ARG A 44 19.17 11.42 -9.61
CA ARG A 44 20.24 11.95 -10.47
C ARG A 44 21.29 10.89 -10.82
N LEU A 45 21.67 10.05 -9.86
CA LEU A 45 22.59 8.94 -10.09
C LEU A 45 22.05 7.94 -11.13
N TYR A 46 20.72 7.70 -11.17
CA TYR A 46 20.07 6.79 -12.10
C TYR A 46 19.72 7.39 -13.47
N GLN A 47 19.41 8.68 -13.53
CA GLN A 47 18.86 9.31 -14.75
C GLN A 47 19.93 9.74 -15.76
N GLU A 48 21.21 9.79 -15.39
CA GLU A 48 22.27 10.25 -16.31
C GLU A 48 23.13 9.08 -16.85
N PRO A 49 23.01 8.75 -18.15
CA PRO A 49 23.75 7.65 -18.78
C PRO A 49 25.24 7.94 -19.01
N ASP A 50 25.69 9.19 -18.89
CA ASP A 50 27.07 9.60 -19.13
C ASP A 50 27.70 10.26 -17.88
N ALA A 51 28.74 9.62 -17.33
CA ALA A 51 29.47 10.12 -16.16
C ALA A 51 30.18 11.46 -16.40
N LYS A 52 30.36 11.87 -17.66
CA LYS A 52 30.98 13.14 -18.03
C LYS A 52 30.06 14.34 -17.79
N VAL A 53 28.78 14.24 -18.17
CA VAL A 53 27.77 15.30 -17.97
C VAL A 53 27.58 15.59 -16.48
N ARG A 54 27.57 14.54 -15.65
CA ARG A 54 27.46 14.62 -14.19
C ARG A 54 28.54 15.48 -13.52
N ARG A 55 29.76 15.52 -14.09
CA ARG A 55 30.87 16.34 -13.57
C ARG A 55 30.77 17.81 -13.99
N GLU A 56 30.06 18.11 -15.07
CA GLU A 56 30.03 19.42 -15.70
C GLU A 56 28.82 20.27 -15.27
N SER A 57 27.76 19.66 -14.71
CA SER A 57 26.49 20.36 -14.38
C SER A 57 26.01 20.27 -12.92
N GLY A 58 26.67 19.48 -12.06
CA GLY A 58 26.20 19.21 -10.69
C GLY A 58 27.29 19.15 -9.62
N PRO A 59 26.94 19.00 -8.33
CA PRO A 59 27.91 18.76 -7.28
C PRO A 59 28.69 17.47 -7.57
N THR A 60 29.98 17.49 -7.29
CA THR A 60 30.81 16.29 -7.49
C THR A 60 30.37 15.17 -6.55
N ASP A 61 30.52 13.91 -6.98
CA ASP A 61 30.24 12.74 -6.14
C ASP A 61 30.96 12.84 -4.77
N SER A 62 32.14 13.46 -4.73
CA SER A 62 32.90 13.66 -3.49
C SER A 62 32.20 14.58 -2.47
N GLN A 63 31.52 15.64 -2.92
CA GLN A 63 30.77 16.56 -2.05
C GLN A 63 29.50 15.89 -1.53
N VAL A 64 28.81 15.15 -2.41
CA VAL A 64 27.61 14.39 -2.04
C VAL A 64 27.96 13.32 -1.00
N VAL A 65 29.01 12.54 -1.23
CA VAL A 65 29.49 11.52 -0.29
C VAL A 65 29.90 12.14 1.04
N ALA A 66 30.60 13.28 1.03
CA ALA A 66 30.99 13.97 2.27
C ALA A 66 29.77 14.42 3.08
N ALA A 67 28.77 15.05 2.44
CA ALA A 67 27.55 15.49 3.10
C ALA A 67 26.74 14.30 3.64
N LEU A 68 26.57 13.24 2.84
CA LEU A 68 25.90 12.01 3.30
C LEU A 68 26.62 11.39 4.51
N ARG A 69 27.97 11.39 4.57
CA ARG A 69 28.69 10.86 5.74
C ARG A 69 28.43 11.67 7.02
N VAL A 70 28.35 13.00 6.92
CA VAL A 70 28.02 13.86 8.06
C VAL A 70 26.59 13.55 8.54
N VAL A 71 25.62 13.54 7.63
CA VAL A 71 24.23 13.20 7.95
C VAL A 71 24.10 11.80 8.55
N LEU A 72 24.86 10.83 8.04
CA LEU A 72 24.89 9.48 8.59
C LEU A 72 25.38 9.47 10.04
N GLY A 73 26.49 10.16 10.34
CA GLY A 73 27.04 10.23 11.70
C GLY A 73 26.08 10.90 12.69
N GLU A 74 25.41 11.98 12.26
CA GLU A 74 24.45 12.73 13.07
C GLU A 74 23.13 12.00 13.33
N ASN A 75 22.80 11.00 12.51
CA ASN A 75 21.53 10.28 12.56
C ASN A 75 21.68 8.77 12.73
N PHE A 76 22.87 8.29 13.12
CA PHE A 76 23.16 6.86 13.26
C PHE A 76 22.14 6.15 14.16
N GLY A 77 21.64 5.00 13.71
CA GLY A 77 20.59 4.23 14.40
C GLY A 77 19.15 4.75 14.20
N GLY A 78 18.96 5.87 13.49
CA GLY A 78 17.65 6.38 13.08
C GLY A 78 17.34 6.07 11.61
N GLU A 79 16.09 6.29 11.20
CA GLU A 79 15.61 6.01 9.85
C GLU A 79 16.37 6.81 8.77
N SER A 80 16.77 8.05 9.08
CA SER A 80 17.64 8.84 8.19
C SER A 80 18.98 8.18 7.90
N ALA A 81 19.55 7.44 8.86
CA ALA A 81 20.80 6.71 8.64
C ALA A 81 20.60 5.58 7.62
N ASP A 82 19.45 4.88 7.65
CA ASP A 82 19.14 3.80 6.71
C ASP A 82 19.03 4.29 5.26
N TYR A 83 18.52 5.49 5.06
CA TYR A 83 18.44 6.11 3.73
C TYR A 83 19.78 6.68 3.27
N THR A 84 20.53 7.26 4.21
CA THR A 84 21.83 7.85 3.93
C THR A 84 22.88 6.78 3.62
N SER A 85 22.88 5.68 4.38
CA SER A 85 23.71 4.50 4.12
C SER A 85 23.37 3.87 2.77
N TRP A 86 22.08 3.78 2.43
CA TRP A 86 21.60 3.30 1.14
C TRP A 86 22.21 4.09 -0.03
N ALA A 87 22.12 5.43 0.01
CA ALA A 87 22.73 6.27 -1.01
C ALA A 87 24.25 6.12 -1.04
N LEU A 88 24.92 6.14 0.12
CA LEU A 88 26.38 5.97 0.20
C LEU A 88 26.86 4.68 -0.47
N VAL A 89 26.16 3.56 -0.28
CA VAL A 89 26.48 2.30 -0.93
C VAL A 89 26.30 2.37 -2.45
N ARG A 90 25.26 3.06 -2.93
CA ARG A 90 25.05 3.31 -4.37
C ARG A 90 26.16 4.19 -4.96
N TYR A 91 26.73 5.11 -4.18
CA TYR A 91 27.96 5.85 -4.49
C TYR A 91 29.26 5.05 -4.28
N GLY A 92 29.17 3.73 -4.05
CA GLY A 92 30.34 2.85 -3.90
C GLY A 92 31.01 2.89 -2.53
N CYS A 93 30.45 3.60 -1.55
CA CYS A 93 31.00 3.65 -0.20
C CYS A 93 30.60 2.40 0.60
N ARG A 94 31.57 1.57 0.98
CA ARG A 94 31.37 0.34 1.78
C ARG A 94 32.12 0.34 3.10
N GLN A 95 32.33 1.53 3.68
CA GLN A 95 33.04 1.67 4.95
C GLN A 95 32.20 1.08 6.09
N LYS A 96 32.86 0.61 7.17
CA LYS A 96 32.19 -0.03 8.31
C LYS A 96 30.99 0.77 8.87
N PRO A 97 31.06 2.10 9.06
CA PRO A 97 29.90 2.88 9.53
C PRO A 97 28.72 2.87 8.55
N THR A 98 29.01 2.92 7.24
CA THR A 98 27.98 2.84 6.20
C THR A 98 27.29 1.48 6.23
N MET A 99 28.07 0.40 6.29
CA MET A 99 27.53 -0.96 6.31
C MET A 99 26.74 -1.25 7.59
N ALA A 100 27.19 -0.74 8.74
CA ALA A 100 26.52 -0.91 10.02
C ALA A 100 25.19 -0.15 10.13
N ALA A 101 24.97 0.84 9.26
CA ALA A 101 23.75 1.63 9.19
C ALA A 101 22.83 1.22 8.03
N LEU A 102 23.14 0.15 7.30
CA LEU A 102 22.18 -0.41 6.35
C LEU A 102 21.06 -1.09 7.09
N HIS A 103 19.90 -1.17 6.43
CA HIS A 103 18.84 -2.04 6.89
C HIS A 103 19.38 -3.47 7.06
N PRO A 104 19.10 -4.19 8.18
CA PRO A 104 19.76 -5.46 8.48
C PRO A 104 19.66 -6.50 7.35
N TRP A 105 18.48 -6.64 6.72
CA TRP A 105 18.28 -7.55 5.58
C TRP A 105 19.08 -7.20 4.33
N GLU A 106 19.40 -5.91 4.13
CA GLU A 106 20.20 -5.47 2.99
C GLU A 106 21.70 -5.66 3.28
N GLY A 107 22.13 -5.31 4.50
CA GLY A 107 23.49 -5.54 4.98
C GLY A 107 23.88 -7.04 4.93
N LEU A 108 22.90 -7.91 5.16
CA LEU A 108 23.04 -9.37 5.06
C LEU A 108 23.62 -9.82 3.71
N MET A 109 23.19 -9.22 2.60
CA MET A 109 23.67 -9.60 1.26
C MET A 109 25.16 -9.30 1.08
N PHE A 110 25.64 -8.19 1.64
CA PHE A 110 27.07 -7.84 1.62
C PHE A 110 27.89 -8.78 2.51
N GLU A 111 27.35 -9.18 3.66
CA GLU A 111 28.00 -10.17 4.51
C GLU A 111 28.11 -11.52 3.82
N TRP A 112 27.03 -11.99 3.19
CA TRP A 112 27.02 -13.24 2.43
C TRP A 112 27.97 -13.19 1.24
N GLN A 113 28.04 -12.06 0.54
CA GLN A 113 29.04 -11.83 -0.52
C GLN A 113 30.47 -11.99 0.03
N GLN A 114 30.78 -11.31 1.15
CA GLN A 114 32.12 -11.35 1.76
C GLN A 114 32.50 -12.76 2.20
N ARG A 115 31.54 -13.53 2.72
CA ARG A 115 31.71 -14.93 3.14
C ARG A 115 31.68 -15.93 1.99
N ARG A 116 31.48 -15.47 0.75
CA ARG A 116 31.29 -16.33 -0.44
C ARG A 116 30.19 -17.38 -0.22
N ALA A 117 29.11 -16.98 0.44
CA ALA A 117 27.92 -17.82 0.56
C ALA A 117 27.26 -17.96 -0.83
N SER A 118 26.55 -19.06 -1.04
CA SER A 118 25.75 -19.29 -2.26
C SER A 118 24.31 -19.59 -1.89
N ALA A 119 23.36 -19.22 -2.76
CA ALA A 119 21.95 -19.46 -2.50
C ALA A 119 21.63 -20.95 -2.21
N PRO A 120 22.22 -21.95 -2.93
CA PRO A 120 22.02 -23.36 -2.59
C PRO A 120 22.52 -23.74 -1.20
N ARG A 121 23.66 -23.19 -0.77
CA ARG A 121 24.19 -23.44 0.58
C ARG A 121 23.31 -22.82 1.66
N ILE A 122 22.82 -21.61 1.43
CA ILE A 122 21.89 -20.92 2.35
C ILE A 122 20.58 -21.73 2.46
N ALA A 123 20.03 -22.19 1.34
CA ALA A 123 18.83 -23.02 1.32
C ALA A 123 19.02 -24.36 2.06
N LEU A 124 20.18 -25.01 1.90
CA LEU A 124 20.53 -26.22 2.63
C LEU A 124 20.56 -25.94 4.14
N MET A 125 21.22 -24.87 4.57
CA MET A 125 21.26 -24.47 5.98
C MET A 125 19.85 -24.21 6.53
N LEU A 126 19.01 -23.45 5.83
CA LEU A 126 17.62 -23.22 6.25
C LEU A 126 16.85 -24.54 6.39
N ARG A 127 17.03 -25.48 5.45
CA ARG A 127 16.42 -26.81 5.52
C ARG A 127 16.85 -27.58 6.76
N ASP A 128 18.15 -27.54 7.07
CA ASP A 128 18.69 -28.18 8.27
C ASP A 128 18.13 -27.56 9.57
N ALA A 129 17.65 -26.31 9.50
CA ALA A 129 16.98 -25.60 10.58
C ALA A 129 15.50 -25.99 10.80
N GLY A 130 15.04 -27.07 10.18
CA GLY A 130 13.64 -27.52 10.25
C GLY A 130 12.71 -26.79 9.28
N LEU A 131 13.24 -25.90 8.44
CA LEU A 131 12.49 -25.29 7.36
C LEU A 131 12.45 -26.29 6.18
N VAL A 132 11.54 -27.27 6.25
CA VAL A 132 11.54 -28.48 5.38
C VAL A 132 11.25 -28.26 3.88
N LYS A 133 10.25 -27.46 3.51
CA LYS A 133 9.99 -27.04 2.11
C LYS A 133 11.24 -26.45 1.39
N PRO A 134 11.57 -26.89 0.17
CA PRO A 134 12.64 -26.25 -0.60
C PRO A 134 12.28 -24.80 -0.94
N LEU A 135 13.29 -23.93 -1.09
CA LEU A 135 13.09 -22.61 -1.67
C LEU A 135 12.67 -22.74 -3.14
N LYS A 136 11.82 -21.83 -3.60
CA LYS A 136 11.40 -21.80 -5.01
C LYS A 136 12.62 -21.50 -5.90
N PRO A 137 12.70 -22.05 -7.12
CA PRO A 137 13.82 -21.77 -8.03
C PRO A 137 14.05 -20.25 -8.27
N ALA A 138 12.97 -19.49 -8.45
CA ALA A 138 13.04 -18.03 -8.60
C ALA A 138 13.62 -17.34 -7.35
N SER A 139 13.31 -17.83 -6.15
CA SER A 139 13.88 -17.31 -4.90
C SER A 139 15.38 -17.58 -4.83
N LEU A 140 15.84 -18.76 -5.25
CA LEU A 140 17.27 -19.09 -5.32
C LEU A 140 18.01 -18.18 -6.32
N GLU A 141 17.43 -17.95 -7.49
CA GLU A 141 17.98 -17.06 -8.51
C GLU A 141 18.10 -15.61 -7.99
N SER A 142 17.04 -15.07 -7.38
CA SER A 142 17.07 -13.74 -6.77
C SER A 142 18.12 -13.63 -5.67
N LEU A 143 18.19 -14.62 -4.76
CA LEU A 143 19.18 -14.67 -3.69
C LEU A 143 20.61 -14.70 -4.24
N ASP A 144 20.87 -15.51 -5.27
CA ASP A 144 22.19 -15.60 -5.89
C ASP A 144 22.56 -14.29 -6.60
N GLY A 145 21.59 -13.67 -7.29
CA GLY A 145 21.74 -12.36 -7.91
C GLY A 145 22.05 -11.26 -6.90
N TRP A 146 21.40 -11.28 -5.73
CA TRP A 146 21.65 -10.34 -4.63
C TRP A 146 22.97 -10.60 -3.94
N VAL A 147 23.36 -11.85 -3.66
CA VAL A 147 24.66 -12.16 -3.05
C VAL A 147 25.80 -11.80 -4.00
N THR A 148 25.64 -12.05 -5.30
CA THR A 148 26.63 -11.69 -6.32
C THR A 148 26.73 -10.18 -6.50
N ALA A 149 25.60 -9.47 -6.46
CA ALA A 149 25.53 -8.01 -6.59
C ALA A 149 24.65 -7.38 -5.49
N PRO A 150 25.16 -7.25 -4.24
CA PRO A 150 24.36 -6.79 -3.07
C PRO A 150 23.72 -5.42 -3.23
N VAL A 151 24.28 -4.57 -4.08
CA VAL A 151 23.70 -3.26 -4.43
C VAL A 151 22.31 -3.40 -5.06
N LYS A 152 22.03 -4.51 -5.76
CA LYS A 152 20.70 -4.80 -6.33
C LYS A 152 19.65 -5.15 -5.28
N ALA A 153 20.07 -5.58 -4.10
CA ALA A 153 19.18 -5.96 -3.00
C ALA A 153 18.74 -4.76 -2.15
N LEU A 154 19.31 -3.58 -2.42
CA LEU A 154 18.99 -2.40 -1.64
C LEU A 154 17.60 -1.87 -1.97
N GLY A 155 16.73 -1.78 -0.97
CA GLY A 155 15.30 -1.52 -1.12
C GLY A 155 14.44 -2.78 -1.10
N GLU A 156 15.05 -3.97 -1.22
CA GLU A 156 14.37 -5.26 -1.40
C GLU A 156 14.23 -6.05 -0.08
N ALA A 157 14.20 -5.36 1.07
CA ALA A 157 14.23 -6.02 2.37
C ALA A 157 13.04 -6.99 2.57
N THR A 158 11.87 -6.66 2.03
CA THR A 158 10.68 -7.52 2.12
C THR A 158 10.82 -8.73 1.20
N GLU A 159 11.30 -8.52 -0.01
CA GLU A 159 11.52 -9.51 -1.05
C GLU A 159 12.61 -10.52 -0.63
N ILE A 160 13.63 -10.07 0.10
CA ILE A 160 14.63 -10.95 0.72
C ILE A 160 13.98 -11.89 1.74
N ILE A 161 13.13 -11.36 2.62
CA ILE A 161 12.40 -12.16 3.62
C ILE A 161 11.50 -13.17 2.90
N GLU A 162 10.72 -12.73 1.91
CA GLU A 162 9.84 -13.58 1.12
C GLU A 162 10.60 -14.66 0.34
N ALA A 163 11.77 -14.36 -0.21
CA ALA A 163 12.61 -15.33 -0.89
C ALA A 163 13.17 -16.40 0.06
N LEU A 164 13.50 -16.03 1.30
CA LEU A 164 14.09 -16.96 2.29
C LEU A 164 13.04 -17.86 2.95
N PHE A 165 11.82 -17.39 3.15
CA PHE A 165 10.85 -18.08 3.98
C PHE A 165 9.52 -18.39 3.27
N SER A 166 9.16 -17.62 2.24
CA SER A 166 8.02 -17.84 1.35
C SER A 166 6.74 -18.25 2.10
N GLU A 167 6.15 -19.39 1.77
CA GLU A 167 4.91 -19.94 2.35
C GLU A 167 4.97 -20.24 3.85
N ARG A 168 6.11 -20.04 4.51
CA ARG A 168 6.26 -20.19 5.97
C ARG A 168 6.15 -18.88 6.73
N LEU A 169 6.06 -17.78 6.01
CA LEU A 169 5.90 -16.47 6.62
C LEU A 169 4.46 -16.32 7.07
N VAL A 170 4.31 -16.03 8.36
CA VAL A 170 3.08 -15.46 8.88
C VAL A 170 3.33 -13.97 9.04
N SER A 171 2.55 -13.17 8.33
CA SER A 171 2.61 -11.71 8.40
C SER A 171 1.31 -11.20 9.01
N TYR A 172 1.41 -10.34 10.00
CA TYR A 172 0.24 -9.90 10.77
C TYR A 172 0.35 -8.45 11.22
N ASN A 173 -0.75 -7.70 11.19
CA ASN A 173 -0.78 -6.34 11.71
C ASN A 173 -0.86 -6.35 13.24
N LEU A 174 0.21 -5.94 13.90
CA LEU A 174 0.38 -5.82 15.34
C LEU A 174 -0.22 -4.52 15.89
N HIS A 175 -0.51 -3.57 15.02
CA HIS A 175 -1.11 -2.31 15.43
C HIS A 175 -2.63 -2.36 15.24
N ASP A 176 -3.32 -2.21 16.36
CA ASP A 176 -4.75 -1.93 16.44
C ASP A 176 -5.03 -0.52 15.89
N ASP A 177 -5.92 -0.45 14.91
CA ASP A 177 -6.40 0.75 14.21
C ASP A 177 -7.62 1.42 14.88
N GLY A 178 -7.92 1.03 16.12
CA GLY A 178 -9.13 1.32 16.90
C GLY A 178 -10.03 0.12 17.14
N THR A 179 -9.60 -1.10 16.80
CA THR A 179 -10.31 -2.37 16.92
C THR A 179 -9.59 -3.32 17.90
N THR A 180 -10.36 -3.98 18.77
CA THR A 180 -9.86 -5.00 19.72
C THR A 180 -8.66 -5.80 19.18
N PRO A 181 -7.50 -5.80 19.88
CA PRO A 181 -6.33 -6.55 19.43
C PRO A 181 -6.68 -8.02 19.22
N ALA A 182 -6.46 -8.56 18.02
CA ALA A 182 -6.88 -9.92 17.67
C ALA A 182 -5.73 -10.92 17.87
N HIS A 183 -5.45 -11.26 19.13
CA HIS A 183 -4.45 -12.26 19.55
C HIS A 183 -4.81 -13.65 19.02
N ASP A 184 -6.09 -13.99 19.04
CA ASP A 184 -6.61 -15.22 18.43
C ASP A 184 -6.24 -15.36 16.96
N THR A 185 -6.38 -14.30 16.17
CA THR A 185 -6.15 -14.36 14.72
C THR A 185 -4.67 -14.58 14.41
N LEU A 186 -3.76 -13.90 15.12
CA LEU A 186 -2.33 -14.20 14.99
C LEU A 186 -2.00 -15.63 15.45
N PHE A 187 -2.53 -16.05 16.59
CA PHE A 187 -2.35 -17.41 17.12
C PHE A 187 -2.80 -18.48 16.10
N GLY A 188 -4.03 -18.35 15.59
CA GLY A 188 -4.59 -19.26 14.60
C GLY A 188 -3.79 -19.28 13.30
N GLY A 189 -3.33 -18.12 12.82
CA GLY A 189 -2.45 -18.03 11.65
C GLY A 189 -1.11 -18.75 11.84
N LEU A 190 -0.50 -18.63 13.01
CA LEU A 190 0.73 -19.33 13.37
C LEU A 190 0.51 -20.86 13.46
N VAL A 191 -0.55 -21.32 14.12
CA VAL A 191 -0.89 -22.75 14.21
C VAL A 191 -1.17 -23.36 12.83
N ALA A 192 -1.90 -22.63 11.97
CA ALA A 192 -2.19 -23.08 10.60
C ALA A 192 -0.92 -23.18 9.72
N SER A 193 0.17 -22.50 10.11
CA SER A 193 1.45 -22.53 9.37
C SER A 193 2.38 -23.70 9.77
N LEU A 194 2.02 -24.48 10.80
CA LEU A 194 2.73 -25.70 11.18
C LEU A 194 2.82 -26.71 10.02
N LEU A 195 3.82 -27.60 10.06
CA LEU A 195 3.99 -28.67 9.06
C LEU A 195 4.21 -30.05 9.72
N PRO A 196 3.24 -30.98 9.70
CA PRO A 196 1.91 -30.86 9.09
C PRO A 196 1.08 -29.74 9.75
N GLN A 197 0.11 -29.21 8.99
CA GLN A 197 -0.74 -28.10 9.41
C GLN A 197 -1.57 -28.50 10.63
N GLY A 198 -1.48 -27.69 11.69
CA GLY A 198 -2.38 -27.80 12.82
C GLY A 198 -3.76 -27.27 12.46
N ARG A 199 -4.81 -27.95 12.90
CA ARG A 199 -6.20 -27.48 12.77
C ARG A 199 -6.81 -27.30 14.15
N LEU A 200 -7.10 -26.06 14.50
CA LEU A 200 -7.87 -25.73 15.68
C LEU A 200 -9.34 -26.05 15.40
N GLN A 201 -9.98 -26.79 16.30
CA GLN A 201 -11.41 -27.09 16.24
C GLN A 201 -12.24 -25.89 16.71
N GLN A 202 -11.75 -25.19 17.74
CA GLN A 202 -12.33 -23.97 18.28
C GLN A 202 -11.22 -22.98 18.58
N LEU A 203 -11.53 -21.69 18.44
CA LEU A 203 -10.65 -20.59 18.77
C LEU A 203 -11.52 -19.38 19.12
N ARG A 204 -11.33 -18.83 20.31
CA ARG A 204 -12.11 -17.70 20.81
C ARG A 204 -11.27 -16.82 21.72
N GLN A 205 -11.38 -15.51 21.51
CA GLN A 205 -10.84 -14.53 22.43
C GLN A 205 -11.94 -13.90 23.30
N THR A 206 -11.66 -13.72 24.59
CA THR A 206 -12.54 -13.01 25.53
C THR A 206 -11.75 -12.05 26.41
N LEU A 207 -12.32 -10.87 26.70
CA LEU A 207 -11.74 -9.92 27.64
C LEU A 207 -12.21 -10.24 29.05
N VAL A 208 -11.30 -10.58 29.94
CA VAL A 208 -11.57 -10.75 31.37
C VAL A 208 -11.05 -9.52 32.09
N ARG A 209 -11.94 -8.86 32.85
CA ARG A 209 -11.60 -7.68 33.63
C ARG A 209 -11.47 -8.10 35.09
N GLY A 210 -10.24 -8.22 35.58
CA GLY A 210 -9.96 -8.42 37.00
C GLY A 210 -9.83 -7.09 37.75
N ASP A 211 -9.73 -7.17 39.07
CA ASP A 211 -9.64 -6.00 39.97
C ASP A 211 -8.38 -5.16 39.72
N GLU A 212 -7.26 -5.78 39.33
CA GLU A 212 -5.97 -5.11 39.14
C GLU A 212 -5.61 -4.86 37.66
N ARG A 213 -6.04 -5.75 36.76
CA ARG A 213 -5.70 -5.69 35.33
C ARG A 213 -6.72 -6.41 34.45
N ALA A 214 -6.87 -5.92 33.22
CA ALA A 214 -7.59 -6.63 32.18
C ALA A 214 -6.66 -7.58 31.41
N THR A 215 -7.14 -8.78 31.10
CA THR A 215 -6.42 -9.82 30.37
C THR A 215 -7.28 -10.34 29.23
N TRP A 216 -6.65 -10.60 28.10
CA TRP A 216 -7.27 -11.32 26.99
C TRP A 216 -7.07 -12.82 27.23
N HIS A 217 -8.17 -13.57 27.31
CA HIS A 217 -8.15 -15.03 27.36
C HIS A 217 -8.37 -15.55 25.95
N VAL A 218 -7.36 -16.22 25.40
CA VAL A 218 -7.46 -16.89 24.10
C VAL A 218 -7.63 -18.38 24.36
N GLU A 219 -8.88 -18.83 24.25
CA GLU A 219 -9.30 -20.22 24.40
C GLU A 219 -9.26 -20.91 23.05
N TYR A 220 -8.73 -22.13 23.00
CA TYR A 220 -8.66 -22.92 21.78
C TYR A 220 -8.78 -24.41 22.07
N THR A 221 -9.28 -25.16 21.08
CA THR A 221 -9.37 -26.63 21.14
C THR A 221 -8.54 -27.24 20.02
N PHE A 222 -7.66 -28.16 20.37
CA PHE A 222 -6.80 -28.91 19.45
C PHE A 222 -6.83 -30.39 19.86
N GLU A 223 -7.14 -31.28 18.91
CA GLU A 223 -7.25 -32.74 19.17
C GLU A 223 -8.12 -33.07 20.40
N ASP A 224 -9.31 -32.45 20.48
CA ASP A 224 -10.30 -32.61 21.54
C ASP A 224 -9.86 -32.11 22.94
N GLU A 225 -8.68 -31.50 23.06
CA GLU A 225 -8.22 -30.84 24.28
C GLU A 225 -8.38 -29.32 24.19
N THR A 226 -9.07 -28.74 25.17
CA THR A 226 -9.20 -27.28 25.33
C THR A 226 -8.08 -26.73 26.21
N ALA A 227 -7.47 -25.63 25.75
CA ALA A 227 -6.48 -24.88 26.50
C ALA A 227 -6.73 -23.38 26.37
N VAL A 228 -6.15 -22.62 27.32
CA VAL A 228 -6.22 -21.15 27.36
C VAL A 228 -4.80 -20.62 27.55
N PHE A 229 -4.48 -19.52 26.86
CA PHE A 229 -3.40 -18.65 27.28
C PHE A 229 -3.91 -17.23 27.53
N GLU A 230 -3.23 -16.52 28.43
CA GLU A 230 -3.54 -15.15 28.80
C GLU A 230 -2.58 -14.20 28.08
N ALA A 231 -3.12 -13.06 27.64
CA ALA A 231 -2.34 -11.97 27.06
C ALA A 231 -2.69 -10.65 27.77
N THR A 232 -1.69 -9.80 27.98
CA THR A 232 -1.88 -8.53 28.70
C THR A 232 -2.73 -7.58 27.85
N ALA A 233 -3.80 -7.00 28.41
CA ALA A 233 -4.57 -5.97 27.73
C ALA A 233 -3.95 -4.57 27.98
N SER A 234 -2.78 -4.29 27.36
CA SER A 234 -2.11 -2.99 27.47
C SER A 234 -2.54 -2.05 26.34
N GLY A 235 -3.71 -1.44 26.49
CA GLY A 235 -4.27 -0.53 25.49
C GLY A 235 -4.58 -1.25 24.17
N SER A 236 -4.16 -0.65 23.07
CA SER A 236 -4.39 -1.16 21.71
C SER A 236 -3.22 -2.02 21.19
N ALA A 237 -2.17 -2.24 21.97
CA ALA A 237 -1.04 -3.03 21.50
C ALA A 237 -1.34 -4.53 21.59
N LEU A 238 -1.04 -5.27 20.53
CA LEU A 238 -1.01 -6.73 20.58
C LEU A 238 0.14 -7.20 21.49
N ASP A 239 -0.18 -8.06 22.45
CA ASP A 239 0.83 -8.74 23.27
C ASP A 239 1.38 -9.94 22.51
N VAL A 240 2.28 -9.63 21.57
CA VAL A 240 2.92 -10.58 20.66
C VAL A 240 3.63 -11.69 21.42
N ASP A 241 4.24 -11.36 22.56
CA ASP A 241 5.05 -12.29 23.32
C ASP A 241 4.19 -13.38 23.97
N SER A 242 3.02 -13.00 24.50
CA SER A 242 2.04 -13.96 25.00
C SER A 242 1.47 -14.86 23.90
N VAL A 243 1.23 -14.32 22.69
CA VAL A 243 0.79 -15.15 21.54
C VAL A 243 1.87 -16.14 21.13
N MET A 244 3.13 -15.71 21.02
CA MET A 244 4.25 -16.59 20.70
C MET A 244 4.40 -17.69 21.76
N GLY A 245 4.33 -17.34 23.05
CA GLY A 245 4.37 -18.30 24.16
C GLY A 245 3.21 -19.30 24.13
N GLY A 246 1.99 -18.84 23.78
CA GLY A 246 0.83 -19.71 23.61
C GLY A 246 1.01 -20.73 22.49
N VAL A 247 1.58 -20.32 21.34
CA VAL A 247 1.90 -21.24 20.24
C VAL A 247 3.00 -22.21 20.65
N ASP A 248 4.07 -21.72 21.28
CA ASP A 248 5.19 -22.56 21.73
C ASP A 248 4.73 -23.64 22.73
N ALA A 249 3.84 -23.29 23.66
CA ALA A 249 3.25 -24.24 24.61
C ALA A 249 2.38 -25.30 23.93
N LEU A 250 1.59 -24.91 22.92
CA LEU A 250 0.83 -25.87 22.11
C LEU A 250 1.78 -26.84 21.38
N VAL A 251 2.79 -26.31 20.69
CA VAL A 251 3.75 -27.11 19.91
C VAL A 251 4.54 -28.06 20.81
N GLU A 252 4.93 -27.61 22.01
CA GLU A 252 5.56 -28.47 23.00
C GLU A 252 4.66 -29.61 23.47
N ARG A 253 3.39 -29.31 23.79
CA ARG A 253 2.41 -30.30 24.23
C ARG A 253 2.18 -31.41 23.21
N ILE A 254 2.19 -31.08 21.91
CA ILE A 254 2.06 -32.07 20.81
C ILE A 254 3.39 -32.73 20.44
N GLY A 255 4.42 -32.59 21.28
CA GLY A 255 5.71 -33.29 21.15
C GLY A 255 6.56 -32.79 19.99
N ARG A 256 6.41 -31.53 19.58
CA ARG A 256 7.06 -30.96 18.41
C ARG A 256 8.20 -30.00 18.76
N PRO A 257 9.32 -30.03 18.00
CA PRO A 257 10.50 -29.21 18.30
C PRO A 257 10.38 -27.78 17.82
N GLU A 258 9.36 -27.41 17.04
CA GLU A 258 9.28 -26.06 16.48
C GLU A 258 8.95 -24.98 17.52
N ARG A 259 9.47 -23.77 17.32
CA ARG A 259 9.14 -22.57 18.09
C ARG A 259 8.93 -21.39 17.18
N VAL A 260 8.18 -20.39 17.64
CA VAL A 260 7.91 -19.17 16.87
C VAL A 260 9.11 -18.22 16.98
N TYR A 261 9.58 -17.73 15.84
CA TYR A 261 10.62 -16.70 15.75
C TYR A 261 10.07 -15.46 15.06
N ARG A 262 10.32 -14.30 15.66
CA ARG A 262 9.96 -13.01 15.08
C ARG A 262 11.15 -12.42 14.32
N LEU A 263 10.96 -12.23 13.02
CA LEU A 263 11.96 -11.64 12.13
C LEU A 263 12.00 -10.12 12.29
N ALA A 264 13.14 -9.50 12.00
CA ALA A 264 13.20 -8.04 11.84
C ALA A 264 12.27 -7.62 10.68
N PRO A 265 11.53 -6.51 10.83
CA PRO A 265 10.61 -6.05 9.79
C PRO A 265 11.37 -5.68 8.51
N GLY A 266 10.67 -5.68 7.38
CA GLY A 266 11.20 -5.07 6.15
C GLY A 266 11.30 -3.54 6.27
N ARG A 267 12.01 -2.90 5.34
CA ARG A 267 12.31 -1.46 5.36
C ARG A 267 11.07 -0.57 5.46
N TYR A 268 10.03 -0.88 4.69
CA TYR A 268 8.79 -0.09 4.62
C TYR A 268 7.76 -0.48 5.68
N ASN A 269 8.14 -1.37 6.59
CA ASN A 269 7.32 -1.75 7.71
C ASN A 269 7.71 -0.86 8.90
N ASN A 270 6.81 0.05 9.22
CA ASN A 270 6.91 0.98 10.34
C ASN A 270 6.87 0.31 11.73
N GLY A 271 6.82 -1.03 11.78
CA GLY A 271 6.66 -1.81 13.01
C GLY A 271 5.21 -2.22 13.25
N GLU A 272 4.27 -1.76 12.42
CA GLU A 272 2.87 -2.17 12.47
C GLU A 272 2.72 -3.64 12.08
N THR A 273 3.52 -4.16 11.16
CA THR A 273 3.41 -5.56 10.74
C THR A 273 4.48 -6.42 11.42
N GLY A 274 4.09 -7.52 12.03
CA GLY A 274 5.00 -8.56 12.52
C GLY A 274 5.17 -9.63 11.47
N VAL A 275 6.41 -10.13 11.34
CA VAL A 275 6.72 -11.24 10.44
C VAL A 275 7.31 -12.37 11.27
N PHE A 276 6.72 -13.55 11.14
CA PHE A 276 6.98 -14.70 11.98
C PHE A 276 7.27 -15.94 11.15
N VAL A 277 8.07 -16.84 11.71
CA VAL A 277 8.32 -18.18 11.16
C VAL A 277 8.33 -19.20 12.29
N LEU A 278 7.89 -20.42 12.00
CA LEU A 278 8.06 -21.56 12.90
C LEU A 278 9.23 -22.41 12.39
N ALA A 279 10.18 -22.69 13.28
CA ALA A 279 11.40 -23.42 12.95
C ALA A 279 11.86 -24.28 14.13
N ASP A 280 12.71 -25.28 13.87
CA ASP A 280 13.21 -26.21 14.89
C ASP A 280 14.01 -25.46 15.97
N ALA A 281 13.59 -25.57 17.22
CA ALA A 281 14.18 -24.84 18.36
C ALA A 281 15.62 -25.24 18.67
N SER A 282 16.00 -26.47 18.36
CA SER A 282 17.34 -26.98 18.63
C SER A 282 18.35 -26.59 17.54
N ARG A 283 17.88 -26.22 16.34
CA ARG A 283 18.75 -25.99 15.16
C ARG A 283 18.67 -24.57 14.61
N PHE A 284 17.49 -23.98 14.58
CA PHE A 284 17.29 -22.66 13.96
C PHE A 284 18.09 -21.54 14.63
N PRO A 285 18.22 -21.45 15.96
CA PRO A 285 19.06 -20.43 16.60
C PRO A 285 20.49 -20.39 16.08
N GLU A 286 21.15 -21.55 16.01
CA GLU A 286 22.52 -21.66 15.51
C GLU A 286 22.60 -21.29 14.02
N ILE A 287 21.66 -21.79 13.21
CA ILE A 287 21.67 -21.54 11.76
C ILE A 287 21.37 -20.07 11.47
N ALA A 288 20.40 -19.48 12.15
CA ALA A 288 20.10 -18.06 12.07
C ALA A 288 21.30 -17.21 12.48
N TRP A 289 22.04 -17.61 13.52
CA TRP A 289 23.29 -16.94 13.91
C TRP A 289 24.40 -17.08 12.85
N ARG A 290 24.61 -18.29 12.30
CA ARG A 290 25.62 -18.54 11.24
C ARG A 290 25.29 -17.76 9.97
N LEU A 291 24.02 -17.73 9.60
CA LEU A 291 23.49 -16.97 8.46
C LEU A 291 23.32 -15.49 8.76
N ARG A 292 23.36 -15.06 10.03
CA ARG A 292 23.18 -13.67 10.46
C ARG A 292 21.80 -13.10 10.14
N LEU A 293 20.79 -13.96 10.23
CA LEU A 293 19.40 -13.59 10.00
C LEU A 293 18.98 -12.53 11.04
N PRO A 294 18.43 -11.37 10.60
CA PRO A 294 17.89 -10.37 11.52
C PRO A 294 16.66 -10.89 12.28
N LEU A 295 16.81 -11.14 13.59
CA LEU A 295 15.72 -11.55 14.50
C LEU A 295 15.45 -10.45 15.54
N LEU A 296 14.18 -10.16 15.84
CA LEU A 296 13.81 -9.17 16.87
C LEU A 296 14.01 -9.70 18.30
N ARG A 297 13.91 -11.01 18.47
CA ARG A 297 14.41 -11.73 19.64
C ARG A 297 15.54 -12.61 19.15
N SER A 298 16.75 -12.06 19.17
CA SER A 298 17.93 -12.90 18.94
C SER A 298 18.03 -13.86 20.12
N PRO A 299 18.23 -15.18 19.90
CA PRO A 299 18.62 -16.07 20.98
C PRO A 299 19.84 -15.45 21.65
N SER A 300 19.78 -15.27 22.96
CA SER A 300 20.92 -14.83 23.74
C SER A 300 22.09 -15.78 23.47
N VAL A 301 23.32 -15.32 23.63
CA VAL A 301 24.47 -16.23 23.62
C VAL A 301 24.31 -17.34 24.67
N ALA A 302 23.55 -17.06 25.74
CA ALA A 302 23.17 -18.05 26.74
C ALA A 302 22.16 -19.11 26.25
N ASP A 303 21.41 -18.82 25.18
CA ASP A 303 20.41 -19.72 24.60
C ASP A 303 21.02 -20.63 23.51
N LEU A 304 22.31 -20.43 23.17
CA LEU A 304 23.03 -21.25 22.21
C LEU A 304 23.58 -22.53 22.89
N PRO A 305 23.55 -23.69 22.21
CA PRO A 305 24.18 -24.91 22.71
C PRO A 305 25.65 -24.71 23.09
N ALA A 306 26.10 -25.40 24.14
CA ALA A 306 27.49 -25.35 24.59
C ALA A 306 28.46 -25.77 23.47
N GLY A 307 29.49 -24.95 23.22
CA GLY A 307 30.53 -25.22 22.21
C GLY A 307 30.43 -24.39 20.92
N ILE A 308 29.42 -23.54 20.77
CA ILE A 308 29.35 -22.59 19.64
C ILE A 308 30.32 -21.43 19.87
N PRO A 309 31.27 -21.13 18.96
CA PRO A 309 32.24 -20.06 19.14
C PRO A 309 31.56 -18.69 19.30
N THR A 310 31.70 -18.07 20.46
CA THR A 310 31.13 -16.74 20.77
C THR A 310 31.86 -15.58 20.09
N ALA A 311 32.97 -15.86 19.40
CA ALA A 311 33.88 -14.87 18.81
C ALA A 311 33.40 -14.24 17.49
N ALA A 312 32.22 -14.60 16.98
CA ALA A 312 31.70 -13.90 15.81
C ALA A 312 31.37 -12.44 16.18
N PRO A 313 31.64 -11.47 15.30
CA PRO A 313 31.40 -10.06 15.60
C PRO A 313 29.97 -9.85 16.10
N GLU A 314 29.83 -8.92 17.05
CA GLU A 314 28.55 -8.48 17.65
C GLU A 314 27.44 -8.59 16.60
N PRO A 315 26.28 -9.20 16.92
CA PRO A 315 25.15 -9.19 16.00
C PRO A 315 24.95 -7.76 15.50
N LEU A 316 24.66 -7.60 14.21
CA LEU A 316 24.17 -6.32 13.67
C LEU A 316 23.12 -5.85 14.66
N ARG A 317 23.46 -4.85 15.50
CA ARG A 317 22.55 -4.38 16.53
C ARG A 317 21.37 -3.83 15.77
N VAL A 318 20.31 -4.63 15.68
CA VAL A 318 18.97 -4.10 15.48
C VAL A 318 18.84 -3.14 16.63
N GLY A 319 18.87 -1.83 16.36
CA GLY A 319 18.45 -0.85 17.35
C GLY A 319 17.03 -1.24 17.67
N ALA A 320 16.85 -2.04 18.73
CA ALA A 320 15.56 -2.54 19.13
C ALA A 320 14.74 -1.30 19.40
N ARG A 321 13.80 -0.99 18.50
CA ARG A 321 12.79 0.02 18.74
C ARG A 321 12.02 -0.49 19.97
N PRO A 322 12.09 0.16 21.13
CA PRO A 322 11.01 -0.03 22.10
C PRO A 322 9.77 0.53 21.41
N MET A 323 8.69 -0.24 21.34
CA MET A 323 7.37 0.35 21.09
C MET A 323 7.14 1.36 22.22
N ALA A 324 7.41 2.64 21.98
CA ALA A 324 7.08 3.65 22.97
C ALA A 324 5.55 3.70 23.04
N PRO A 325 4.92 3.36 24.17
CA PRO A 325 3.48 3.52 24.31
C PRO A 325 3.17 5.01 24.10
N ARG A 326 2.25 5.30 23.18
CA ARG A 326 1.72 6.64 23.01
C ARG A 326 1.07 7.03 24.35
N PRO A 327 1.39 8.20 24.94
CA PRO A 327 0.78 8.59 26.22
C PRO A 327 -0.74 8.59 26.09
N PRO A 328 -1.48 8.09 27.09
CA PRO A 328 -2.93 8.01 27.02
C PRO A 328 -3.51 9.42 26.83
N SER A 329 -4.36 9.56 25.81
CA SER A 329 -5.13 10.79 25.62
C SER A 329 -6.11 10.94 26.79
N PRO A 330 -6.17 12.09 27.48
CA PRO A 330 -7.00 12.27 28.68
C PRO A 330 -8.52 12.18 28.43
N ALA A 331 -8.96 12.04 27.17
CA ALA A 331 -10.38 12.05 26.81
C ALA A 331 -11.12 10.70 26.98
N VAL A 332 -10.42 9.58 27.24
CA VAL A 332 -11.06 8.24 27.20
C VAL A 332 -11.79 7.86 28.51
N ALA A 333 -11.56 8.58 29.61
CA ALA A 333 -12.22 8.28 30.89
C ALA A 333 -13.69 8.74 30.98
N ALA A 334 -14.17 9.56 30.05
CA ALA A 334 -15.52 10.14 30.11
C ALA A 334 -16.60 9.37 29.33
N ALA A 335 -16.21 8.51 28.37
CA ALA A 335 -17.15 7.91 27.41
C ALA A 335 -17.95 6.69 27.92
N ALA A 336 -17.76 6.28 29.18
CA ALA A 336 -18.42 5.08 29.73
C ALA A 336 -19.70 5.36 30.55
N ARG A 337 -20.24 6.59 30.54
CA ARG A 337 -21.38 6.98 31.38
C ARG A 337 -22.62 7.55 30.67
N GLU A 338 -22.65 7.63 29.35
CA GLU A 338 -23.73 8.34 28.62
C GLU A 338 -24.47 7.44 27.62
N ALA A 339 -24.99 6.31 28.11
CA ALA A 339 -25.87 5.44 27.34
C ALA A 339 -27.12 5.08 28.16
N ALA A 340 -27.95 6.09 28.43
CA ALA A 340 -29.34 5.95 28.86
C ALA A 340 -30.07 7.29 28.58
N GLN A 341 -31.28 7.22 28.01
CA GLN A 341 -32.21 8.33 27.68
C GLN A 341 -31.93 9.02 26.32
N ASP A 342 -32.89 9.30 25.43
CA ASP A 342 -34.35 9.28 25.48
C ASP A 342 -34.95 9.20 24.05
N ASP A 343 -36.15 8.61 23.96
CA ASP A 343 -37.14 8.75 22.88
C ASP A 343 -37.77 10.16 22.89
N VAL A 344 -38.15 10.73 21.73
CA VAL A 344 -39.44 11.45 21.47
C VAL A 344 -39.53 11.84 19.99
N ALA A 345 -40.76 11.78 19.47
CA ALA A 345 -41.17 11.85 18.09
C ALA A 345 -41.80 13.21 17.64
N VAL A 346 -42.02 13.30 16.31
CA VAL A 346 -43.02 14.09 15.54
C VAL A 346 -42.74 15.58 15.26
N ALA A 347 -42.66 15.97 13.97
CA ALA A 347 -43.72 16.71 13.26
C ALA A 347 -43.30 17.19 11.85
N THR A 348 -44.26 17.05 10.93
CA THR A 348 -44.28 17.40 9.49
C THR A 348 -44.56 18.88 9.21
N GLY A 349 -44.09 19.38 8.06
CA GLY A 349 -44.60 20.62 7.45
C GLY A 349 -43.92 20.96 6.09
N PRO A 350 -44.67 21.22 5.00
CA PRO A 350 -44.12 21.32 3.63
C PRO A 350 -44.06 22.75 3.08
N GLY A 351 -43.29 22.95 2.00
CA GLY A 351 -43.60 24.01 1.02
C GLY A 351 -42.43 24.56 0.20
N ALA A 352 -42.77 24.82 -1.07
CA ALA A 352 -42.25 25.84 -1.99
C ALA A 352 -41.35 25.39 -3.18
N THR A 353 -42.03 25.48 -4.32
CA THR A 353 -41.73 25.43 -5.76
C THR A 353 -40.57 26.28 -6.33
N ALA A 354 -39.88 25.66 -7.31
CA ALA A 354 -39.41 26.17 -8.63
C ALA A 354 -38.26 27.22 -8.69
N PRO A 355 -37.54 27.42 -9.83
CA PRO A 355 -37.81 26.96 -11.21
C PRO A 355 -36.61 26.42 -12.05
N MET A 356 -37.01 25.94 -13.24
CA MET A 356 -36.31 25.47 -14.44
C MET A 356 -34.90 26.00 -14.76
N SER A 357 -34.04 25.09 -15.28
CA SER A 357 -32.86 25.44 -16.08
C SER A 357 -33.04 24.97 -17.53
N LEU A 358 -32.97 25.94 -18.43
CA LEU A 358 -32.85 25.84 -19.88
C LEU A 358 -31.53 25.16 -20.26
N LEU A 359 -31.57 24.15 -21.13
CA LEU A 359 -30.55 23.81 -22.14
C LEU A 359 -30.97 22.53 -22.91
N GLU A 360 -32.10 22.60 -23.60
CA GLU A 360 -32.36 21.73 -24.76
C GLU A 360 -32.46 22.62 -25.99
N SER A 361 -31.65 22.31 -27.01
CA SER A 361 -31.84 22.60 -28.44
C SER A 361 -30.56 23.06 -29.12
N GLN A 362 -29.78 22.09 -29.61
CA GLN A 362 -29.09 22.20 -30.90
C GLN A 362 -29.20 20.84 -31.60
N PHE A 363 -30.07 20.75 -32.61
CA PHE A 363 -30.21 19.57 -33.46
C PHE A 363 -29.02 19.49 -34.42
N ILE A 364 -28.15 18.51 -34.20
CA ILE A 364 -27.14 18.08 -35.18
C ILE A 364 -27.74 16.93 -35.98
N THR A 365 -27.65 17.01 -37.31
CA THR A 365 -28.02 15.92 -38.23
C THR A 365 -27.10 14.71 -37.99
N VAL A 366 -27.60 13.69 -37.30
CA VAL A 366 -26.86 12.45 -37.00
C VAL A 366 -26.75 11.63 -38.29
N MET A 367 -25.55 11.56 -38.89
CA MET A 367 -25.23 10.51 -39.84
C MET A 367 -25.34 9.14 -39.13
N PRO A 368 -25.81 8.08 -39.80
CA PRO A 368 -25.89 6.76 -39.18
C PRO A 368 -24.49 6.35 -38.67
N PRO A 369 -24.38 5.86 -37.42
CA PRO A 369 -23.09 5.54 -36.83
C PRO A 369 -22.39 4.47 -37.68
N SER A 370 -21.12 4.71 -38.04
CA SER A 370 -20.31 3.74 -38.79
C SER A 370 -20.34 2.38 -38.10
N SER A 371 -20.68 1.31 -38.81
CA SER A 371 -20.93 -0.03 -38.25
C SER A 371 -19.69 -0.81 -37.78
N GLY A 372 -18.50 -0.20 -37.84
CA GLY A 372 -17.24 -0.83 -37.42
C GLY A 372 -16.84 -0.53 -35.96
N PRO A 373 -15.87 -1.28 -35.41
CA PRO A 373 -15.24 -0.98 -34.12
C PRO A 373 -14.68 0.44 -34.09
N VAL A 374 -14.71 1.07 -32.92
CA VAL A 374 -14.09 2.37 -32.72
C VAL A 374 -12.59 2.16 -32.55
N GLU A 375 -11.80 2.68 -33.48
CA GLU A 375 -10.34 2.72 -33.37
C GLU A 375 -9.87 4.18 -33.42
N ARG A 376 -8.97 4.55 -32.51
CA ARG A 376 -8.31 5.86 -32.52
C ARG A 376 -6.80 5.72 -32.56
N ALA A 377 -6.14 6.72 -33.13
CA ALA A 377 -4.69 6.80 -33.10
C ALA A 377 -4.19 6.90 -31.66
N ALA A 378 -3.04 6.29 -31.38
CA ALA A 378 -2.37 6.46 -30.10
C ALA A 378 -1.87 7.90 -29.93
N ASP A 379 -2.11 8.46 -28.76
CA ASP A 379 -1.51 9.69 -28.27
C ASP A 379 -0.44 9.35 -27.20
N PRO A 380 0.85 9.44 -27.55
CA PRO A 380 1.95 9.19 -26.60
C PRO A 380 1.91 10.12 -25.38
N SER A 381 1.37 11.33 -25.51
CA SER A 381 1.27 12.28 -24.39
C SER A 381 0.31 11.76 -23.31
N MET A 382 -0.79 11.12 -23.70
CA MET A 382 -1.73 10.50 -22.75
C MET A 382 -1.10 9.33 -22.01
N LYS A 383 -0.30 8.51 -22.71
CA LYS A 383 0.47 7.43 -22.08
C LYS A 383 1.50 7.98 -21.09
N GLN A 384 2.14 9.10 -21.40
CA GLN A 384 3.06 9.76 -20.47
C GLN A 384 2.33 10.30 -19.23
N LEU A 385 1.15 10.91 -19.40
CA LEU A 385 0.33 11.41 -18.30
C LEU A 385 -0.10 10.30 -17.34
N ILE A 386 -0.66 9.19 -17.84
CA ILE A 386 -1.11 8.09 -16.97
C ILE A 386 0.07 7.41 -16.26
N ASN A 387 1.23 7.32 -16.92
CA ASN A 387 2.44 6.78 -16.30
C ASN A 387 3.03 7.72 -15.25
N ALA A 388 2.96 9.05 -15.46
CA ALA A 388 3.33 10.02 -14.44
C ALA A 388 2.42 9.91 -13.21
N LEU A 389 1.12 9.74 -13.41
CA LEU A 389 0.17 9.50 -12.32
C LEU A 389 0.45 8.18 -11.60
N ARG A 390 0.71 7.08 -12.31
CA ARG A 390 1.09 5.80 -11.68
C ARG A 390 2.33 5.95 -10.79
N ARG A 391 3.31 6.75 -11.20
CA ARG A 391 4.50 7.05 -10.39
C ARG A 391 4.19 7.93 -9.19
N SER A 392 3.46 9.04 -9.35
CA SER A 392 3.12 9.94 -8.23
C SER A 392 2.21 9.26 -7.22
N PHE A 393 1.23 8.50 -7.69
CA PHE A 393 0.31 7.73 -6.87
C PHE A 393 1.00 6.54 -6.20
N GLY A 394 1.86 5.81 -6.93
CA GLY A 394 2.68 4.74 -6.36
C GLY A 394 3.64 5.24 -5.29
N ALA A 395 4.28 6.40 -5.51
CA ALA A 395 5.05 7.08 -4.48
C ALA A 395 4.16 7.48 -3.31
N GLY A 396 2.99 8.10 -3.53
CA GLY A 396 2.03 8.43 -2.48
C GLY A 396 1.61 7.24 -1.62
N ARG A 397 1.34 6.08 -2.24
CA ARG A 397 1.05 4.80 -1.57
C ARG A 397 2.17 4.38 -0.63
N LEU A 398 3.42 4.49 -1.10
CA LEU A 398 4.61 4.08 -0.36
C LEU A 398 5.00 5.07 0.74
N LEU A 399 4.72 6.36 0.54
CA LEU A 399 5.24 7.44 1.38
C LEU A 399 4.33 7.88 2.53
N GLN A 400 3.02 7.60 2.47
CA GLN A 400 2.07 8.23 3.40
C GLN A 400 1.18 7.30 4.24
N GLY A 401 1.29 5.98 4.10
CA GLY A 401 0.65 5.00 5.00
C GLY A 401 -0.87 5.22 5.27
N GLY A 402 -1.41 4.58 6.32
CA GLY A 402 -2.84 4.61 6.67
C GLY A 402 -3.46 6.00 6.92
N ARG A 403 -2.63 7.02 7.16
CA ARG A 403 -3.06 8.37 7.51
C ARG A 403 -3.68 9.11 6.32
N TRP A 404 -3.19 8.85 5.12
CA TRP A 404 -3.70 9.44 3.89
C TRP A 404 -5.05 8.80 3.47
N MET A 405 -5.22 7.49 3.68
CA MET A 405 -6.49 6.81 3.42
C MET A 405 -7.66 7.39 4.23
N LYS A 406 -7.42 7.89 5.46
CA LYS A 406 -8.46 8.56 6.26
C LYS A 406 -8.87 9.94 5.73
N GLN A 407 -8.00 10.62 4.99
CA GLN A 407 -8.28 11.96 4.46
C GLN A 407 -9.00 11.94 3.11
N VAL A 408 -8.84 10.87 2.35
CA VAL A 408 -9.35 10.78 0.98
C VAL A 408 -10.46 9.74 0.83
N ARG A 409 -10.72 8.94 1.88
CA ARG A 409 -11.96 8.21 2.00
C ARG A 409 -13.14 9.17 2.11
N SER A 410 -14.16 8.91 1.33
CA SER A 410 -15.47 9.55 1.49
C SER A 410 -16.44 8.58 2.16
N GLU A 411 -17.32 9.12 2.98
CA GLU A 411 -18.45 8.36 3.53
C GLU A 411 -19.58 8.24 2.49
N PRO A 412 -20.41 7.19 2.55
CA PRO A 412 -21.56 7.06 1.66
C PRO A 412 -22.54 8.24 1.83
N PRO A 413 -23.00 8.86 0.74
CA PRO A 413 -24.05 9.87 0.79
C PRO A 413 -25.33 9.33 1.41
N ALA A 414 -26.09 10.19 2.10
CA ALA A 414 -27.33 9.81 2.77
C ALA A 414 -28.33 9.10 1.83
N TRP A 415 -28.44 9.58 0.59
CA TRP A 415 -29.32 9.00 -0.43
C TRP A 415 -28.98 7.55 -0.77
N MET A 416 -27.69 7.18 -0.71
CA MET A 416 -27.21 5.84 -1.02
C MET A 416 -27.44 4.86 0.14
N THR A 417 -27.30 5.36 1.37
CA THR A 417 -27.56 4.57 2.58
C THR A 417 -29.04 4.17 2.68
N ALA A 418 -29.95 5.03 2.22
CA ALA A 418 -31.40 4.78 2.26
C ALA A 418 -31.92 3.82 1.18
N SER A 419 -31.26 3.76 0.00
CA SER A 419 -31.78 3.07 -1.18
C SER A 419 -31.28 1.63 -1.37
N GLY A 420 -30.23 1.21 -0.65
CA GLY A 420 -29.61 -0.11 -0.84
C GLY A 420 -28.92 -0.27 -2.20
N ASP A 421 -28.48 0.85 -2.78
CA ASP A 421 -27.90 0.92 -4.12
C ASP A 421 -26.67 -0.01 -4.28
N PRO A 422 -26.58 -0.82 -5.34
CA PRO A 422 -25.48 -1.77 -5.51
C PRO A 422 -24.11 -1.09 -5.73
N VAL A 423 -24.07 0.20 -6.13
CA VAL A 423 -22.82 0.96 -6.20
C VAL A 423 -22.23 1.24 -4.82
N ARG A 424 -22.99 1.06 -3.73
CA ARG A 424 -22.48 1.15 -2.35
C ARG A 424 -21.25 0.28 -2.10
N ILE A 425 -21.10 -0.85 -2.81
CA ILE A 425 -19.91 -1.73 -2.72
C ILE A 425 -18.60 -0.97 -2.94
N PHE A 426 -18.65 0.13 -3.70
CA PHE A 426 -17.56 1.08 -3.84
C PHE A 426 -16.99 1.53 -2.48
N TYR A 427 -17.85 1.95 -1.55
CA TYR A 427 -17.45 2.52 -0.26
C TYR A 427 -16.73 1.48 0.61
N GLU A 428 -17.17 0.23 0.53
CA GLU A 428 -16.53 -0.90 1.22
C GLU A 428 -15.17 -1.26 0.60
N LYS A 429 -15.01 -1.06 -0.71
CA LYS A 429 -13.79 -1.40 -1.45
C LYS A 429 -12.82 -0.25 -1.65
N GLN A 430 -13.14 0.99 -1.22
CA GLN A 430 -12.27 2.16 -1.36
C GLN A 430 -10.84 1.89 -0.92
N GLU A 431 -10.65 1.27 0.25
CA GLU A 431 -9.30 0.94 0.74
C GLU A 431 -8.58 -0.11 -0.12
N THR A 432 -9.30 -1.11 -0.62
CA THR A 432 -8.70 -2.08 -1.54
C THR A 432 -8.28 -1.41 -2.84
N LEU A 433 -9.11 -0.51 -3.39
CA LEU A 433 -8.80 0.29 -4.57
C LEU A 433 -7.61 1.22 -4.32
N PHE A 434 -7.56 1.87 -3.16
CA PHE A 434 -6.44 2.73 -2.78
C PHE A 434 -5.14 1.99 -2.58
N ARG A 435 -5.14 0.80 -1.97
CA ARG A 435 -3.92 0.03 -1.69
C ARG A 435 -3.46 -0.83 -2.88
N LYS A 436 -4.40 -1.48 -3.56
CA LYS A 436 -4.12 -2.55 -4.54
C LYS A 436 -4.63 -2.25 -5.95
N GLY A 437 -5.44 -1.22 -6.14
CA GLY A 437 -5.99 -0.88 -7.45
C GLY A 437 -4.92 -0.54 -8.49
N ARG A 438 -5.17 -0.89 -9.74
CA ARG A 438 -4.41 -0.45 -10.91
C ARG A 438 -5.00 0.86 -11.42
N ILE A 439 -4.15 1.79 -11.83
CA ILE A 439 -4.59 3.02 -12.49
C ILE A 439 -4.76 2.77 -13.99
N GLY A 440 -5.94 3.08 -14.50
CA GLY A 440 -6.28 3.09 -15.93
C GLY A 440 -7.08 4.32 -16.31
N TRP A 441 -7.57 4.36 -17.55
CA TRP A 441 -8.49 5.41 -18.02
C TRP A 441 -9.94 4.95 -17.92
N GLY A 442 -10.81 5.84 -17.45
CA GLY A 442 -12.25 5.72 -17.56
C GLY A 442 -12.80 6.86 -18.43
N ALA A 443 -13.79 6.56 -19.26
CA ALA A 443 -14.47 7.52 -20.11
C ALA A 443 -15.95 7.61 -19.78
N LEU A 444 -16.45 8.83 -19.59
CA LEU A 444 -17.82 9.11 -19.21
C LEU A 444 -18.80 8.70 -20.31
N VAL A 445 -19.87 8.00 -19.91
CA VAL A 445 -21.03 7.72 -20.78
C VAL A 445 -22.19 8.62 -20.40
N GLN A 446 -22.53 8.64 -19.11
CA GLN A 446 -23.61 9.45 -18.56
C GLN A 446 -23.34 9.72 -17.07
N ALA A 447 -23.76 10.87 -16.56
CA ALA A 447 -23.83 11.15 -15.13
C ALA A 447 -25.04 12.05 -14.84
N ASP A 448 -25.38 12.21 -13.56
CA ASP A 448 -26.39 13.19 -13.14
C ASP A 448 -25.92 14.62 -13.39
N ASP A 449 -26.80 15.49 -13.89
CA ASP A 449 -26.43 16.87 -14.29
C ASP A 449 -25.76 17.67 -13.16
N GLY A 450 -26.07 17.33 -11.90
CA GLY A 450 -25.48 17.95 -10.72
C GLY A 450 -23.96 17.80 -10.62
N VAL A 451 -23.33 16.78 -11.23
CA VAL A 451 -21.85 16.63 -11.16
C VAL A 451 -21.09 17.64 -12.00
N PHE A 452 -21.74 18.26 -12.99
CA PHE A 452 -21.12 19.21 -13.92
C PHE A 452 -21.15 20.66 -13.41
N ALA A 453 -21.76 20.90 -12.25
CA ALA A 453 -21.84 22.20 -11.60
C ALA A 453 -21.31 22.13 -10.16
N PRO A 454 -20.91 23.27 -9.55
CA PRO A 454 -20.62 23.33 -8.13
C PRO A 454 -21.80 22.80 -7.30
N GLY A 455 -21.52 21.96 -6.31
CA GLY A 455 -22.51 21.36 -5.43
C GLY A 455 -21.85 20.63 -4.27
N GLN A 456 -22.65 20.05 -3.38
CA GLN A 456 -22.16 19.34 -2.19
C GLN A 456 -22.29 17.82 -2.31
N ASP A 457 -23.22 17.35 -3.14
CA ASP A 457 -23.55 15.93 -3.22
C ASP A 457 -22.61 15.18 -4.17
N ASP A 458 -22.11 14.03 -3.70
CA ASP A 458 -21.51 13.01 -4.55
C ASP A 458 -22.64 12.27 -5.27
N LEU A 459 -22.53 12.21 -6.59
CA LEU A 459 -23.60 11.70 -7.45
C LEU A 459 -23.07 10.59 -8.36
N PRO A 460 -23.94 9.66 -8.78
CA PRO A 460 -23.51 8.53 -9.58
C PRO A 460 -23.34 8.90 -11.06
N GLY A 461 -22.62 8.02 -11.75
CA GLY A 461 -22.55 8.03 -13.20
C GLY A 461 -22.23 6.64 -13.76
N VAL A 462 -22.07 6.58 -15.07
CA VAL A 462 -21.66 5.40 -15.84
C VAL A 462 -20.47 5.76 -16.71
N LEU A 463 -19.46 4.89 -16.69
CA LEU A 463 -18.25 5.03 -17.48
C LEU A 463 -17.88 3.72 -18.19
N VAL A 464 -17.09 3.84 -19.26
CA VAL A 464 -16.38 2.73 -19.89
C VAL A 464 -14.92 2.80 -19.45
N TYR A 465 -14.35 1.68 -19.01
CA TYR A 465 -12.93 1.58 -18.64
C TYR A 465 -12.32 0.30 -19.19
N SER A 466 -11.01 0.16 -19.10
CA SER A 466 -10.33 -1.09 -19.46
C SER A 466 -9.11 -1.30 -18.58
N GLU A 467 -8.76 -2.58 -18.40
CA GLU A 467 -7.51 -3.01 -17.77
C GLU A 467 -6.38 -3.23 -18.80
N ASP A 468 -6.69 -3.14 -20.10
CA ASP A 468 -5.73 -3.33 -21.19
C ASP A 468 -4.88 -2.06 -21.43
N ASP A 469 -3.55 -2.23 -21.44
CA ASP A 469 -2.57 -1.15 -21.67
C ASP A 469 -2.70 -0.51 -23.08
N HIS A 470 -3.43 -1.11 -24.01
CA HIS A 470 -3.81 -0.54 -25.30
C HIS A 470 -4.42 0.86 -25.13
N PHE A 471 -5.25 1.03 -24.10
CA PHE A 471 -5.96 2.28 -23.84
C PHE A 471 -5.13 3.33 -23.11
N ASP A 472 -3.95 3.00 -22.59
CA ASP A 472 -3.07 3.97 -21.93
C ASP A 472 -2.73 5.16 -22.85
N ALA A 473 -2.55 4.87 -24.14
CA ALA A 473 -2.30 5.86 -25.18
C ALA A 473 -3.57 6.24 -25.97
N ARG A 474 -4.74 5.66 -25.66
CA ARG A 474 -5.97 5.84 -26.44
C ARG A 474 -7.21 6.12 -25.58
N PRO A 475 -7.16 7.04 -24.60
CA PRO A 475 -8.35 7.36 -23.81
C PRO A 475 -9.49 7.93 -24.67
N MET A 476 -9.17 8.58 -25.79
CA MET A 476 -10.16 9.06 -26.77
C MET A 476 -10.95 7.92 -27.44
N GLU A 477 -10.38 6.72 -27.55
CA GLU A 477 -11.09 5.54 -28.07
C GLU A 477 -12.19 5.13 -27.09
N LEU A 478 -11.88 5.06 -25.79
CA LEU A 478 -12.88 4.83 -24.73
C LEU A 478 -13.97 5.90 -24.73
N ALA A 479 -13.60 7.17 -24.91
CA ALA A 479 -14.55 8.27 -24.96
C ALA A 479 -15.46 8.20 -26.19
N ALA A 480 -14.93 7.83 -27.35
CA ALA A 480 -15.73 7.62 -28.55
C ALA A 480 -16.66 6.39 -28.41
N ILE A 481 -16.24 5.33 -27.71
CA ILE A 481 -17.13 4.21 -27.34
C ILE A 481 -18.27 4.70 -26.46
N GLY A 482 -17.97 5.51 -25.43
CA GLY A 482 -18.99 6.09 -24.54
C GLY A 482 -19.99 6.97 -25.28
N ALA A 483 -19.51 7.86 -26.16
CA ALA A 483 -20.36 8.71 -26.99
C ALA A 483 -21.30 7.87 -27.89
N ARG A 484 -20.78 6.82 -28.54
CA ARG A 484 -21.60 5.93 -29.37
C ARG A 484 -22.65 5.18 -28.57
N LEU A 485 -22.33 4.73 -27.36
CA LEU A 485 -23.33 4.10 -26.48
C LEU A 485 -24.48 5.07 -26.18
N LEU A 486 -24.18 6.35 -25.96
CA LEU A 486 -25.21 7.37 -25.74
C LEU A 486 -26.04 7.63 -27.01
N GLU A 487 -25.41 7.68 -28.19
CA GLU A 487 -26.10 7.80 -29.48
C GLU A 487 -27.06 6.63 -29.73
N PHE A 488 -26.61 5.39 -29.50
CA PHE A 488 -27.46 4.20 -29.63
C PHE A 488 -28.62 4.19 -28.62
N LYS A 489 -28.38 4.71 -27.41
CA LYS A 489 -29.43 4.88 -26.41
C LYS A 489 -30.48 5.90 -26.87
N ALA A 490 -30.05 7.01 -27.46
CA ALA A 490 -30.95 8.07 -27.96
C ALA A 490 -31.71 7.67 -29.22
N ALA A 491 -31.05 6.99 -30.17
CA ALA A 491 -31.66 6.55 -31.42
C ALA A 491 -32.73 5.45 -31.21
N GLY A 492 -32.60 4.65 -30.15
CA GLY A 492 -33.46 3.49 -29.92
C GLY A 492 -33.28 2.40 -31.00
N GLY A 493 -34.18 1.41 -31.01
CA GLY A 493 -34.20 0.35 -32.02
C GLY A 493 -34.06 -1.07 -31.49
N ALA A 494 -34.11 -2.04 -32.40
CA ALA A 494 -34.19 -3.48 -32.09
C ALA A 494 -32.85 -4.25 -32.17
N SER A 495 -31.77 -3.58 -32.60
CA SER A 495 -30.45 -4.21 -32.68
C SER A 495 -29.96 -4.63 -31.29
N ASP A 496 -29.12 -5.67 -31.21
CA ASP A 496 -28.54 -6.11 -29.93
C ASP A 496 -27.75 -4.98 -29.26
N LEU A 497 -27.13 -4.11 -30.07
CA LEU A 497 -26.39 -2.95 -29.59
C LEU A 497 -27.30 -1.84 -29.04
N ALA A 498 -28.46 -1.59 -29.66
CA ALA A 498 -29.45 -0.67 -29.13
C ALA A 498 -30.07 -1.20 -27.83
N ARG A 499 -30.32 -2.52 -27.74
CA ARG A 499 -30.79 -3.16 -26.49
C ARG A 499 -29.74 -3.07 -25.39
N PHE A 500 -28.46 -3.30 -25.70
CA PHE A 500 -27.36 -3.09 -24.76
C PHE A 500 -27.31 -1.63 -24.28
N ALA A 501 -27.36 -0.66 -25.20
CA ALA A 501 -27.33 0.76 -24.90
C ALA A 501 -28.54 1.22 -24.06
N GLN A 502 -29.72 0.67 -24.30
CA GLN A 502 -30.93 0.94 -23.51
C GLN A 502 -30.85 0.42 -22.07
N GLY A 503 -30.03 -0.62 -21.84
CA GLY A 503 -29.68 -1.11 -20.50
C GLY A 503 -28.72 -0.20 -19.74
N VAL A 504 -28.08 0.76 -20.41
CA VAL A 504 -27.19 1.74 -19.78
C VAL A 504 -28.03 2.81 -19.08
N ARG A 505 -28.26 2.63 -17.79
CA ARG A 505 -29.07 3.52 -16.96
C ARG A 505 -28.32 3.94 -15.71
N ASN A 506 -28.46 5.23 -15.36
CA ASN A 506 -27.90 5.78 -14.13
C ASN A 506 -28.89 5.71 -12.96
N ASP A 507 -30.18 5.45 -13.22
CA ASP A 507 -31.27 5.47 -12.25
C ASP A 507 -31.69 4.07 -11.76
N THR A 508 -31.73 3.08 -12.66
CA THR A 508 -32.27 1.73 -12.40
C THR A 508 -31.48 0.67 -13.16
N GLY A 509 -30.93 -0.32 -12.45
CA GLY A 509 -30.22 -1.46 -13.06
C GLY A 509 -28.72 -1.25 -13.35
N ARG A 510 -28.09 -0.29 -12.64
CA ARG A 510 -26.67 0.10 -12.73
C ARG A 510 -25.74 -0.98 -13.33
N PRO A 511 -25.07 -0.71 -14.47
CA PRO A 511 -24.11 -1.66 -15.02
C PRO A 511 -22.94 -1.85 -14.05
N LEU A 512 -22.51 -3.08 -13.82
CA LEU A 512 -21.38 -3.41 -12.94
C LEU A 512 -20.43 -4.36 -13.66
N GLY A 513 -19.42 -3.80 -14.33
CA GLY A 513 -18.39 -4.56 -15.03
C GLY A 513 -18.92 -5.35 -16.24
N VAL A 514 -19.86 -4.78 -17.00
CA VAL A 514 -20.46 -5.43 -18.17
C VAL A 514 -19.56 -5.21 -19.39
N THR A 515 -19.13 -6.28 -20.07
CA THR A 515 -18.31 -6.17 -21.27
C THR A 515 -19.03 -5.42 -22.40
N VAL A 516 -18.35 -4.43 -22.98
CA VAL A 516 -18.82 -3.69 -24.14
C VAL A 516 -18.82 -4.62 -25.37
N PRO A 517 -19.89 -4.64 -26.18
CA PRO A 517 -19.97 -5.52 -27.35
C PRO A 517 -18.82 -5.34 -28.34
N ALA A 518 -18.37 -6.44 -28.95
CA ALA A 518 -17.28 -6.45 -29.92
C ALA A 518 -17.52 -5.54 -31.14
N ALA A 519 -18.78 -5.23 -31.44
CA ALA A 519 -19.17 -4.27 -32.46
C ALA A 519 -18.67 -2.83 -32.19
N LEU A 520 -18.40 -2.49 -30.93
CA LEU A 520 -17.85 -1.19 -30.53
C LEU A 520 -16.34 -1.25 -30.28
N SER A 521 -15.80 -2.36 -29.80
CA SER A 521 -14.36 -2.52 -29.54
C SER A 521 -13.93 -3.98 -29.53
N ALA A 522 -12.82 -4.29 -30.18
CA ALA A 522 -12.19 -5.61 -30.13
C ALA A 522 -11.39 -5.88 -28.84
N LYS A 523 -11.26 -4.88 -27.94
CA LYS A 523 -10.42 -4.92 -26.72
C LYS A 523 -11.22 -5.08 -25.42
N GLU A 524 -12.46 -5.55 -25.54
CA GLU A 524 -13.35 -5.90 -24.42
C GLU A 524 -13.33 -4.91 -23.23
N PRO A 525 -13.48 -3.58 -23.48
CA PRO A 525 -13.61 -2.66 -22.36
C PRO A 525 -14.87 -2.95 -21.56
N LEU A 526 -14.89 -2.56 -20.30
CA LEU A 526 -15.98 -2.80 -19.36
C LEU A 526 -16.80 -1.53 -19.13
N LEU A 527 -18.11 -1.67 -19.10
CA LEU A 527 -19.07 -0.65 -18.71
C LEU A 527 -19.42 -0.84 -17.23
N SER A 528 -19.25 0.20 -16.43
CA SER A 528 -19.64 0.14 -15.02
C SER A 528 -20.11 1.50 -14.50
N SER A 529 -20.98 1.46 -13.51
CA SER A 529 -21.33 2.63 -12.71
C SER A 529 -20.16 3.03 -11.80
N PHE A 530 -20.12 4.31 -11.44
CA PHE A 530 -19.16 4.89 -10.50
C PHE A 530 -19.85 5.98 -9.67
N VAL A 531 -19.16 6.48 -8.64
CA VAL A 531 -19.57 7.67 -7.89
C VAL A 531 -18.58 8.80 -8.15
N ALA A 532 -19.08 9.95 -8.58
CA ALA A 532 -18.31 11.17 -8.73
C ALA A 532 -18.14 11.81 -7.34
N ILE A 533 -17.10 11.40 -6.61
CA ILE A 533 -16.75 12.05 -5.34
C ILE A 533 -16.20 13.44 -5.64
N ARG A 534 -16.85 14.48 -5.14
CA ARG A 534 -16.45 15.87 -5.39
C ARG A 534 -15.06 16.18 -4.87
N ALA A 535 -14.72 15.66 -3.69
CA ALA A 535 -13.38 15.80 -3.12
C ALA A 535 -12.26 15.17 -3.98
N HIS A 536 -12.62 14.27 -4.91
CA HIS A 536 -11.67 13.63 -5.82
C HIS A 536 -11.52 14.38 -7.15
N LEU A 537 -12.39 15.35 -7.43
CA LEU A 537 -12.39 16.11 -8.68
C LEU A 537 -11.66 17.45 -8.50
N PRO A 538 -10.95 17.95 -9.54
CA PRO A 538 -10.50 19.34 -9.54
C PRO A 538 -11.71 20.26 -9.42
N GLU A 539 -11.65 21.21 -8.47
CA GLU A 539 -12.73 22.18 -8.19
C GLU A 539 -14.09 21.55 -7.82
N GLY A 540 -14.14 20.25 -7.55
CA GLY A 540 -15.38 19.54 -7.23
C GLY A 540 -16.35 19.36 -8.40
N ILE A 541 -15.86 19.50 -9.64
CA ILE A 541 -16.67 19.48 -10.88
C ILE A 541 -16.14 18.44 -11.85
N LEU A 542 -17.03 17.64 -12.44
CA LEU A 542 -16.67 16.70 -13.50
C LEU A 542 -16.64 17.43 -14.85
N ALA A 543 -15.47 17.90 -15.30
CA ALA A 543 -15.33 18.72 -16.51
C ALA A 543 -14.79 17.98 -17.75
N GLY A 544 -14.28 16.75 -17.59
CA GLY A 544 -13.70 15.95 -18.67
C GLY A 544 -14.59 14.78 -19.10
N THR A 545 -14.44 14.34 -20.35
CA THR A 545 -15.11 13.14 -20.88
C THR A 545 -14.31 11.86 -20.63
N TRP A 546 -13.07 11.97 -20.19
CA TRP A 546 -12.29 10.87 -19.62
C TRP A 546 -11.41 11.36 -18.47
N PHE A 547 -11.04 10.44 -17.58
CA PHE A 547 -10.28 10.73 -16.36
C PHE A 547 -9.61 9.46 -15.83
N PRO A 548 -8.57 9.58 -14.99
CA PRO A 548 -7.91 8.43 -14.42
C PRO A 548 -8.79 7.75 -13.36
N VAL A 549 -8.82 6.42 -13.38
CA VAL A 549 -9.58 5.59 -12.43
C VAL A 549 -8.72 4.50 -11.81
N LEU A 550 -9.05 4.10 -10.59
CA LEU A 550 -8.56 2.91 -9.89
C LEU A 550 -9.49 1.74 -10.17
N ILE A 551 -8.90 0.62 -10.58
CA ILE A 551 -9.59 -0.61 -10.96
C ILE A 551 -8.98 -1.75 -10.14
N HIS A 552 -9.78 -2.68 -9.64
CA HIS A 552 -9.29 -3.86 -8.94
C HIS A 552 -10.22 -5.05 -9.18
N PRO A 553 -9.70 -6.28 -9.40
CA PRO A 553 -10.54 -7.44 -9.71
C PRO A 553 -11.61 -7.77 -8.65
N SER A 554 -11.39 -7.36 -7.39
CA SER A 554 -12.36 -7.53 -6.29
C SER A 554 -13.38 -6.38 -6.17
N SER A 555 -13.37 -5.42 -7.09
CA SER A 555 -14.32 -4.30 -7.16
C SER A 555 -14.83 -4.12 -8.58
N VAL A 556 -16.13 -4.35 -8.77
CA VAL A 556 -16.80 -4.11 -10.06
C VAL A 556 -17.06 -2.62 -10.32
N VAL A 557 -16.88 -1.77 -9.31
CA VAL A 557 -17.01 -0.32 -9.40
C VAL A 557 -15.63 0.34 -9.41
N PRO A 558 -15.25 1.05 -10.49
CA PRO A 558 -14.02 1.84 -10.54
C PRO A 558 -14.15 3.13 -9.72
N MET A 559 -13.03 3.63 -9.21
CA MET A 559 -12.95 4.88 -8.43
C MET A 559 -12.16 5.93 -9.20
N ILE A 560 -12.61 7.18 -9.26
CA ILE A 560 -11.78 8.27 -9.80
C ILE A 560 -10.51 8.38 -8.95
N VAL A 561 -9.33 8.44 -9.58
CA VAL A 561 -8.11 8.73 -8.83
C VAL A 561 -8.25 10.14 -8.26
N PRO A 562 -8.10 10.37 -6.95
CA PRO A 562 -8.26 11.71 -6.39
C PRO A 562 -7.33 12.74 -7.02
N SER A 563 -7.84 13.93 -7.33
CA SER A 563 -7.14 15.01 -8.02
C SER A 563 -5.87 15.47 -7.32
N THR A 564 -5.78 15.28 -6.00
CA THR A 564 -4.58 15.52 -5.18
C THR A 564 -3.36 14.71 -5.63
N PHE A 565 -3.54 13.65 -6.42
CA PHE A 565 -2.46 12.81 -6.98
C PHE A 565 -2.09 13.15 -8.41
N TRP A 566 -2.91 13.96 -9.07
CA TRP A 566 -2.74 14.24 -10.47
C TRP A 566 -1.46 15.05 -10.67
N PRO A 567 -0.56 14.62 -11.56
CA PRO A 567 0.63 15.40 -11.86
C PRO A 567 0.20 16.77 -12.43
N PRO A 568 0.98 17.85 -12.24
CA PRO A 568 0.61 19.19 -12.70
C PRO A 568 0.22 19.26 -14.18
N ALA A 569 0.89 18.48 -15.05
CA ALA A 569 0.56 18.41 -16.46
C ALA A 569 -0.84 17.83 -16.75
N MET A 570 -1.34 16.92 -15.89
CA MET A 570 -2.69 16.37 -16.01
C MET A 570 -3.74 17.36 -15.52
N LEU A 571 -3.48 18.06 -14.41
CA LEU A 571 -4.34 19.16 -13.95
C LEU A 571 -4.43 20.28 -15.00
N GLN A 572 -3.31 20.61 -15.63
CA GLN A 572 -3.29 21.55 -16.75
C GLN A 572 -4.13 21.04 -17.94
N ALA A 573 -3.96 19.78 -18.34
CA ALA A 573 -4.76 19.19 -19.43
C ALA A 573 -6.27 19.17 -19.12
N TRP A 574 -6.64 18.95 -17.85
CA TRP A 574 -8.01 19.05 -17.35
C TRP A 574 -8.55 20.48 -17.48
N ASN A 575 -7.83 21.47 -16.96
CA ASN A 575 -8.23 22.88 -16.97
C ASN A 575 -8.30 23.47 -18.39
N GLU A 576 -7.38 23.05 -19.27
CA GLU A 576 -7.37 23.42 -20.69
C GLU A 576 -8.38 22.63 -21.52
N ARG A 577 -9.21 21.79 -20.89
CA ARG A 577 -10.26 21.02 -21.57
C ARG A 577 -9.73 20.06 -22.63
N ARG A 578 -8.45 19.68 -22.55
CA ARG A 578 -7.82 18.67 -23.43
C ARG A 578 -8.27 17.25 -23.13
N MET A 579 -8.90 17.02 -21.99
CA MET A 579 -9.51 15.74 -21.60
C MET A 579 -11.01 15.66 -21.99
N MET A 580 -11.39 16.36 -23.06
CA MET A 580 -12.71 16.29 -23.66
C MET A 580 -12.63 15.77 -25.08
N LEU A 581 -13.62 14.98 -25.47
CA LEU A 581 -13.82 14.64 -26.87
C LEU A 581 -14.11 15.95 -27.59
N ALA A 582 -13.22 16.35 -28.50
CA ALA A 582 -13.52 17.48 -29.37
C ALA A 582 -14.86 17.19 -30.03
N ALA A 583 -15.83 18.10 -29.88
CA ALA A 583 -17.05 18.02 -30.66
C ALA A 583 -16.62 17.88 -32.12
N ALA A 584 -17.03 16.80 -32.78
CA ALA A 584 -16.80 16.67 -34.21
C ALA A 584 -17.52 17.86 -34.85
N VAL A 585 -16.73 18.81 -35.35
CA VAL A 585 -17.21 19.97 -36.10
C VAL A 585 -17.86 19.50 -37.39
#